data_AF-A0A8T9S9Q9-F1
#
_entry.id   AF-A0A8T9S9Q9-F1
#
_cell.length_a   1.000
_cell.length_b   1.000
_cell.length_c   1.000
_cell.angle_alpha   90.00
_cell.angle_beta   90.00
_cell.angle_gamma   90.00
#
_symmetry.space_group_name_H-M   'P 1'
#
loop_
_entity.id
_entity.type
_entity.pdbx_description
1 polymer ?
#
loop_
_entity_poly.entity_id
_entity_poly.type
_entity_poly.pdbx_seq_one_letter_code
_entity_poly.pdbx_strand_id
1 'polypeptide(L)'
;MHPPLSTDRQKYFQLMALVCEDLPTTAIDTLVRSGHEATSAQLTAVRQCRKVHLPWLIDLVRAGLPAFVIPLDLLPAAALAPLFS
;
A
#
# COMPACT_ATOMS: atom_id res chain seq x y z
N MET A 1 21.15 -5.94 -15.54
CA MET A 1 19.87 -5.39 -16.03
C MET A 1 19.24 -4.64 -14.88
N HIS A 2 19.10 -3.32 -14.97
CA HIS A 2 18.27 -2.58 -14.00
C HIS A 2 16.82 -2.94 -14.30
N PRO A 3 16.03 -3.42 -13.33
CA PRO A 3 14.59 -3.54 -13.53
C PRO A 3 14.05 -2.15 -13.90
N PRO A 4 13.09 -2.04 -14.84
CA PRO A 4 12.45 -0.77 -15.12
C PRO A 4 11.91 -0.20 -13.82
N LEU A 5 12.16 1.09 -13.56
CA LEU A 5 11.59 1.80 -12.41
C LEU A 5 10.07 1.67 -12.50
N SER A 6 9.49 0.75 -11.73
CA SER A 6 8.05 0.54 -11.71
C SER A 6 7.41 1.78 -11.11
N THR A 7 6.41 2.31 -11.79
CA THR A 7 5.61 3.42 -11.27
C THR A 7 4.85 2.97 -10.03
N ASP A 8 4.52 3.89 -9.12
CA ASP A 8 3.72 3.56 -7.92
C ASP A 8 2.38 2.90 -8.28
N ARG A 9 1.81 3.25 -9.44
CA ARG A 9 0.62 2.60 -9.98
C ARG A 9 0.85 1.13 -10.32
N GLN A 10 1.97 0.80 -10.98
CA GLN A 10 2.33 -0.58 -11.29
C GLN A 10 2.59 -1.38 -10.02
N LYS A 11 3.37 -0.81 -9.09
CA LYS A 11 3.63 -1.43 -7.78
C LYS A 11 2.34 -1.70 -7.00
N TYR A 12 1.41 -0.75 -7.04
CA TYR A 12 0.10 -0.89 -6.40
C TYR A 12 -0.67 -2.10 -6.97
N PHE A 13 -0.78 -2.23 -8.29
CA PHE A 13 -1.51 -3.36 -8.88
C PHE A 13 -0.80 -4.69 -8.67
N GLN A 14 0.54 -4.70 -8.68
CA GLN A 14 1.34 -5.88 -8.36
C GLN A 14 1.11 -6.33 -6.91
N LEU A 15 1.24 -5.41 -5.95
CA LEU A 15 1.00 -5.71 -4.53
C LEU A 15 -0.45 -6.15 -4.31
N MET A 16 -1.42 -5.47 -4.92
CA MET A 16 -2.82 -5.85 -4.82
C MET A 16 -3.06 -7.25 -5.36
N ALA A 17 -2.47 -7.63 -6.49
CA ALA A 17 -2.60 -8.97 -7.05
C ALA A 17 -2.01 -10.06 -6.12
N LEU A 18 -1.01 -9.73 -5.31
CA LEU A 18 -0.41 -10.66 -4.35
C LEU A 18 -1.24 -10.86 -3.08
N VAL A 19 -2.01 -9.85 -2.67
CA VAL A 19 -2.67 -9.81 -1.35
C VAL A 19 -4.20 -9.76 -1.44
N CYS A 20 -4.80 -9.65 -2.63
CA CYS A 20 -6.24 -9.38 -2.76
C CYS A 20 -7.14 -10.46 -2.14
N GLU A 21 -6.73 -11.73 -2.19
CA GLU A 21 -7.48 -12.86 -1.64
C GLU A 21 -7.35 -12.93 -0.11
N ASP A 22 -6.16 -12.62 0.41
CA ASP A 22 -5.85 -12.78 1.83
C ASP A 22 -6.13 -11.52 2.66
N LEU A 23 -6.16 -10.33 2.05
CA LEU A 23 -6.26 -9.06 2.77
C LEU A 23 -7.64 -8.89 3.44
N PRO A 24 -7.72 -8.99 4.78
CA PRO A 24 -8.99 -8.96 5.49
C PRO A 24 -9.58 -7.56 5.51
N THR A 25 -10.91 -7.45 5.54
CA THR A 25 -11.62 -6.17 5.69
C THR A 25 -11.35 -5.51 7.04
N THR A 26 -11.04 -6.30 8.08
CA THR A 26 -10.70 -5.83 9.42
C THR A 26 -9.44 -4.96 9.45
N ALA A 27 -8.56 -5.05 8.45
CA ALA A 27 -7.40 -4.18 8.31
C ALA A 27 -7.79 -2.69 8.28
N ILE A 28 -8.94 -2.38 7.67
CA ILE A 28 -9.47 -1.00 7.61
C ILE A 28 -9.82 -0.52 9.02
N ASP A 29 -10.53 -1.34 9.79
CA ASP A 29 -10.92 -0.99 11.17
C ASP A 29 -9.69 -0.81 12.07
N THR A 30 -8.69 -1.68 11.91
CA THR A 30 -7.43 -1.59 12.65
C THR A 30 -6.72 -0.27 12.38
N LEU A 31 -6.58 0.13 11.11
CA LEU A 31 -5.94 1.40 10.74
C LEU A 31 -6.73 2.62 11.23
N VAL A 32 -8.05 2.61 11.09
CA VAL A 32 -8.90 3.73 11.56
C VAL A 32 -8.79 3.87 13.08
N ARG A 33 -8.80 2.76 13.84
CA ARG A 33 -8.64 2.79 15.30
C ARG A 33 -7.24 3.21 15.75
N SER A 34 -6.22 2.94 14.94
CA SER A 34 -4.85 3.42 15.22
C SER A 34 -4.64 4.90 14.87
N GLY A 35 -5.69 5.62 14.43
CA GLY A 35 -5.59 7.04 14.09
C GLY A 35 -4.95 7.30 12.72
N HIS A 36 -5.05 6.36 11.78
CA HIS A 36 -4.56 6.54 10.42
C HIS A 36 -5.20 7.76 9.74
N GLU A 37 -4.45 8.47 8.88
CA GLU A 37 -4.89 9.71 8.24
C GLU A 37 -6.09 9.54 7.29
N ALA A 38 -6.17 8.39 6.63
CA ALA A 38 -7.24 8.09 5.68
C ALA A 38 -8.51 7.59 6.38
N THR A 39 -9.67 8.03 5.88
CA THR A 39 -10.98 7.57 6.38
C THR A 39 -11.26 6.12 5.98
N SER A 40 -12.19 5.46 6.67
CA SER A 40 -12.64 4.10 6.33
C SER A 40 -13.10 3.98 4.88
N ALA A 41 -13.83 4.98 4.36
CA ALA A 41 -14.29 5.03 2.97
C ALA A 41 -13.13 5.12 1.98
N GLN A 42 -12.10 5.90 2.29
CA GLN A 42 -10.89 6.04 1.48
C GLN A 42 -10.09 4.74 1.42
N LEU A 43 -9.87 4.10 2.57
CA LEU A 43 -9.19 2.80 2.66
C LEU A 43 -9.98 1.70 1.95
N THR A 44 -11.32 1.74 2.03
CA THR A 44 -12.19 0.83 1.27
C THR A 44 -12.02 1.03 -0.23
N ALA A 45 -11.96 2.27 -0.71
CA ALA A 45 -11.74 2.56 -2.12
C ALA A 45 -10.35 2.05 -2.61
N VAL A 46 -9.32 2.15 -1.76
CA VAL A 46 -7.99 1.59 -2.03
C VAL A 46 -8.04 0.07 -2.09
N ARG A 47 -8.68 -0.60 -1.14
CA ARG A 47 -8.81 -2.07 -1.14
C ARG A 47 -9.59 -2.58 -2.36
N GLN A 48 -10.61 -1.84 -2.82
CA GLN A 48 -11.46 -2.23 -3.95
C GLN A 48 -10.92 -1.80 -5.33
N CYS A 49 -9.65 -1.39 -5.43
CA CYS A 49 -9.05 -0.89 -6.67
C CYS A 49 -9.73 0.34 -7.29
N ARG A 50 -10.57 1.05 -6.52
CA ARG A 50 -11.25 2.28 -6.98
C ARG A 50 -10.38 3.53 -6.82
N LYS A 51 -9.39 3.48 -5.92
CA LYS A 51 -8.39 4.53 -5.72
C LYS A 51 -6.99 3.91 -5.66
N VAL A 52 -6.11 4.28 -6.59
CA VAL A 52 -4.71 3.84 -6.57
C VAL A 52 -3.93 4.70 -5.59
N HIS A 53 -3.51 4.11 -4.47
CA HIS A 53 -2.67 4.77 -3.48
C HIS A 53 -1.76 3.75 -2.81
N LEU A 54 -0.50 3.66 -3.27
CA LEU A 54 0.44 2.63 -2.83
C LEU A 54 0.75 2.69 -1.32
N PRO A 55 1.02 3.85 -0.70
CA PRO A 55 1.31 3.90 0.75
C PRO A 55 0.17 3.33 1.60
N TRP A 56 -1.07 3.71 1.29
CA TRP A 56 -2.24 3.23 2.03
C TRP A 56 -2.50 1.74 1.81
N LEU A 57 -2.18 1.20 0.62
CA LEU A 57 -2.23 -0.24 0.39
C LEU A 57 -1.19 -0.98 1.23
N ILE A 58 0.03 -0.45 1.33
CA ILE A 58 1.09 -1.03 2.16
C ILE A 58 0.67 -1.04 3.63
N ASP A 59 0.07 0.05 4.11
CA ASP A 59 -0.42 0.12 5.50
C ASP A 59 -1.55 -0.87 5.75
N LEU A 60 -2.47 -1.04 4.79
CA LEU A 60 -3.51 -2.07 4.85
C LEU A 60 -2.90 -3.47 4.93
N VAL A 61 -1.91 -3.77 4.10
CA VAL A 61 -1.21 -5.06 4.11
C VAL A 61 -0.51 -5.29 5.44
N ARG A 62 0.19 -4.30 5.99
CA ARG A 62 0.86 -4.42 7.29
C ARG A 62 -0.13 -4.64 8.44
N ALA A 63 -1.29 -4.00 8.39
CA ALA A 63 -2.32 -4.15 9.42
C ALA A 63 -3.10 -5.47 9.29
N GLY A 64 -3.38 -5.92 8.07
CA GLY A 64 -4.20 -7.11 7.80
C GLY A 64 -3.41 -8.41 7.69
N LEU A 65 -2.15 -8.32 7.24
CA LEU A 65 -1.26 -9.44 6.96
C LEU A 65 0.13 -9.17 7.59
N PRO A 66 0.25 -9.13 8.93
CA PRO A 66 1.49 -8.73 9.60
C PRO A 66 2.66 -9.70 9.34
N ALA A 67 2.37 -10.95 8.95
CA ALA A 67 3.38 -11.94 8.57
C ALA A 67 3.81 -11.86 7.10
N PHE A 68 3.07 -11.11 6.26
CA PHE A 68 3.39 -10.95 4.85
C PHE A 68 4.55 -9.98 4.67
N VAL A 69 5.62 -10.44 4.03
CA VAL A 69 6.79 -9.62 3.71
C VAL A 69 6.56 -8.95 2.37
N ILE A 70 6.35 -7.63 2.37
CA ILE A 70 6.18 -6.85 1.14
C ILE A 70 7.51 -6.81 0.39
N PRO A 71 7.56 -7.26 -0.89
CA PRO A 71 8.75 -7.17 -1.72
C PRO A 71 9.31 -5.75 -1.80
N LEU A 72 10.63 -5.61 -1.72
CA LEU A 72 11.31 -4.30 -1.60
C LEU A 72 11.12 -3.42 -2.85
N ASP A 73 10.97 -4.05 -4.02
CA ASP A 73 10.65 -3.42 -5.29
C ASP A 73 9.23 -2.84 -5.36
N LEU A 74 8.33 -3.29 -4.49
CA LEU A 74 6.95 -2.79 -4.37
C LEU A 74 6.79 -1.69 -3.32
N LEU A 75 7.83 -1.39 -2.53
CA LEU A 75 7.82 -0.25 -1.63
C LEU A 75 7.91 1.06 -2.44
N PRO A 76 7.31 2.17 -1.93
CA PRO A 76 7.50 3.47 -2.54
C PRO A 76 9.00 3.75 -2.59
N ALA A 77 9.46 4.32 -3.71
CA ALA A 77 10.81 4.85 -3.72
C ALA A 77 10.87 5.90 -2.62
N ALA A 78 11.80 5.78 -1.67
CA ALA A 78 12.02 6.81 -0.67
C ALA A 78 12.10 8.13 -1.45
N ALA A 79 11.14 9.03 -1.21
CA ALA A 79 11.10 10.31 -1.90
C ALA A 79 12.48 10.92 -1.72
N LEU A 80 13.26 10.98 -2.79
CA LEU A 80 14.57 11.59 -2.79
C LEU A 80 14.34 13.01 -2.28
N ALA A 81 14.66 13.25 -1.00
CA ALA A 81 14.55 14.58 -0.41
C ALA A 81 15.29 15.54 -1.36
N PRO A 82 14.70 16.70 -1.71
CA PRO A 82 15.35 17.62 -2.62
C PRO A 82 16.72 17.99 -2.06
N LEU A 83 17.78 17.66 -2.81
CA LEU A 83 19.18 17.80 -2.42
C LEU A 83 19.70 19.24 -2.59
N PHE A 84 18.81 20.23 -2.47
CA PHE A 84 19.15 21.64 -2.58
C PHE A 84 18.40 22.41 -1.50
N SER A 85 19.16 22.89 -0.51
CA SER A 85 18.76 23.84 0.51
C SER A 85 19.69 25.04 0.48
#